data_AF-A0A8T4NJ38-F1
#
_entry.id   AF-A0A8T4NJ38-F1
#
_cell.length_a   1.000
_cell.length_b   1.000
_cell.length_c   1.000
_cell.angle_alpha   90.00
_cell.angle_beta   90.00
_cell.angle_gamma   90.00
#
_symmetry.space_group_name_H-M   'P 1'
#
loop_
_entity.id
_entity.type
_entity.pdbx_description
1 polymer ?
#
loop_
_entity_poly.entity_id
_entity_poly.type
_entity_poly.pdbx_seq_one_letter_code
_entity_poly.pdbx_strand_id
1 'polypeptide(L)'
;MIFENVFFTEMLLPFLLVFVVVFAILQKSKILGDGKAQVDAIVGMVVGLILIGVPGPRDIVVGLMPWMAVGVAILLVFFVLYGFAAGDLSSMPNGLKYTFGGLAAVFTVVVVLFVTGWGNKIWDSFGGAGDDIWMNVIMVVIILGVMAVAVFGGKKKS
;
A
#
# COMPACT_ATOMS: atom_id res chain seq x y z
N MET A 1 18.81 7.17 -22.42
CA MET A 1 18.22 7.09 -21.08
C MET A 1 17.69 5.67 -20.89
N ILE A 2 18.22 4.88 -19.95
CA ILE A 2 17.92 3.43 -19.88
C ILE A 2 16.46 3.14 -19.50
N PHE A 3 15.84 4.05 -18.73
CA PHE A 3 14.45 3.98 -18.31
C PHE A 3 13.44 4.39 -19.39
N GLU A 4 13.92 4.88 -20.54
CA GLU A 4 13.08 5.18 -21.71
C GLU A 4 13.17 4.06 -22.76
N ASN A 5 13.99 3.05 -22.51
CA ASN A 5 14.17 1.96 -23.44
C ASN A 5 13.03 0.95 -23.28
N VAL A 6 12.30 0.72 -24.37
CA VAL A 6 11.15 -0.19 -24.45
C VAL A 6 11.47 -1.60 -23.97
N PHE A 7 12.64 -2.14 -24.33
CA PHE A 7 13.06 -3.47 -23.85
C PHE A 7 13.19 -3.49 -22.32
N PHE A 8 13.72 -2.41 -21.73
CA PHE A 8 13.88 -2.32 -20.29
C PHE A 8 12.53 -2.21 -19.58
N THR A 9 11.66 -1.32 -20.03
CA THR A 9 10.38 -1.03 -19.36
C THR A 9 9.30 -2.08 -19.60
N GLU A 10 9.25 -2.69 -20.79
CA GLU A 10 8.18 -3.62 -21.16
C GLU A 10 8.58 -5.09 -21.04
N MET A 11 9.88 -5.40 -20.99
CA MET A 11 10.34 -6.78 -20.83
C MET A 11 11.11 -7.00 -19.52
N LEU A 12 12.18 -6.24 -19.28
CA LEU A 12 13.08 -6.53 -18.17
C LEU A 12 12.47 -6.24 -16.80
N LEU A 13 11.83 -5.07 -16.63
CA LEU A 13 11.15 -4.71 -15.37
C LEU A 13 10.00 -5.67 -15.01
N PRO A 14 9.04 -5.95 -15.90
CA PRO A 14 7.95 -6.88 -15.57
C PRO A 14 8.46 -8.32 -15.42
N PHE A 15 9.52 -8.75 -16.13
CA PHE A 15 10.20 -10.02 -15.87
C PHE A 15 10.71 -10.10 -14.43
N LEU A 16 11.49 -9.11 -13.99
CA LEU A 16 12.07 -9.07 -12.64
C LEU A 16 10.98 -9.08 -11.58
N LEU A 17 9.91 -8.33 -11.79
CA LEU A 17 8.78 -8.29 -10.89
C LEU A 17 8.15 -9.69 -10.71
N VAL A 18 7.81 -10.36 -11.82
CA VAL A 18 7.20 -11.69 -11.78
C VAL A 18 8.15 -12.70 -11.18
N PHE A 19 9.42 -12.68 -11.59
CA PHE A 19 10.46 -13.54 -11.05
C PHE A 19 10.54 -13.44 -9.52
N VAL A 20 10.69 -12.23 -8.99
CA VAL A 20 10.83 -11.99 -7.55
C VAL A 20 9.55 -12.37 -6.80
N VAL A 21 8.38 -12.02 -7.32
CA VAL A 21 7.10 -12.32 -6.68
C VAL A 21 6.87 -13.83 -6.61
N VAL A 22 7.04 -14.54 -7.74
CA VAL A 22 6.87 -16.00 -7.77
C VAL A 22 7.91 -16.67 -6.86
N PHE A 23 9.18 -16.25 -6.94
CA PHE A 23 10.22 -16.75 -6.04
C PHE A 23 9.87 -16.56 -4.56
N ALA A 24 9.43 -15.36 -4.17
CA ALA A 24 9.04 -15.06 -2.80
C ALA A 24 7.83 -15.88 -2.33
N ILE A 25 6.83 -16.09 -3.20
CA ILE A 25 5.67 -16.94 -2.91
C ILE A 25 6.11 -18.40 -2.70
N LEU A 26 6.99 -18.92 -3.55
CA LEU A 26 7.52 -20.28 -3.42
C LEU A 26 8.33 -20.46 -2.13
N GLN A 27 9.21 -19.51 -1.81
CA GLN A 27 9.97 -19.48 -0.55
C GLN A 27 9.06 -19.46 0.67
N LYS A 28 8.03 -18.60 0.66
CA LYS A 28 7.14 -18.42 1.81
C LYS A 28 6.18 -19.60 1.99
N SER A 29 5.73 -20.21 0.90
CA SER A 29 4.80 -21.34 0.89
C SER A 29 5.47 -22.69 1.12
N LYS A 30 6.78 -22.81 0.84
CA LYS A 30 7.57 -24.04 0.95
C LYS A 30 7.00 -25.20 0.12
N ILE A 31 6.32 -24.89 -0.99
CA ILE A 31 5.61 -25.88 -1.80
C ILE A 31 6.54 -26.92 -2.45
N LEU A 32 7.80 -26.55 -2.75
CA LEU A 32 8.82 -27.44 -3.30
C LEU A 32 9.71 -28.07 -2.22
N GLY A 33 9.41 -27.83 -0.94
CA GLY A 33 10.16 -28.32 0.21
C GLY A 33 11.08 -27.29 0.85
N ASP A 34 11.51 -27.58 2.08
CA ASP A 34 12.39 -26.70 2.85
C ASP A 34 13.82 -26.65 2.28
N GLY A 35 14.42 -25.45 2.28
CA GLY A 35 15.80 -25.24 1.85
C GLY A 35 16.02 -25.35 0.33
N LYS A 36 14.96 -25.31 -0.48
CA LYS A 36 15.02 -25.46 -1.95
C LYS A 36 15.11 -24.13 -2.72
N ALA A 37 15.77 -23.12 -2.15
CA ALA A 37 15.86 -21.79 -2.75
C ALA A 37 16.40 -21.75 -4.18
N GLN A 38 17.37 -22.62 -4.52
CA GLN A 38 17.85 -22.70 -5.91
C GLN A 38 16.76 -23.18 -6.87
N VAL A 39 15.95 -24.17 -6.47
CA VAL A 39 14.87 -24.70 -7.30
C VAL A 39 13.77 -23.65 -7.43
N ASP A 40 13.39 -23.00 -6.34
CA ASP A 40 12.39 -21.92 -6.35
C ASP A 40 12.81 -20.75 -7.24
N ALA A 41 14.10 -20.41 -7.26
CA ALA A 41 14.63 -19.37 -8.15
C ALA A 41 14.57 -19.79 -9.63
N ILE A 42 14.92 -21.04 -9.95
CA ILE A 42 14.81 -21.56 -11.32
C ILE A 42 13.34 -21.55 -11.76
N VAL A 43 12.42 -22.01 -10.92
CA VAL A 43 10.98 -22.01 -11.22
C VAL A 43 10.46 -20.59 -11.41
N GLY A 44 10.77 -19.67 -10.50
CA GLY A 44 10.40 -18.27 -10.63
C GLY A 44 10.92 -17.64 -11.92
N MET A 45 12.15 -17.99 -12.33
CA MET A 45 12.77 -17.48 -13.55
C MET A 45 12.06 -18.00 -14.79
N VAL A 46 11.80 -19.31 -14.86
CA VAL A 46 11.08 -19.94 -15.97
C VAL A 46 9.66 -19.35 -16.09
N VAL A 47 8.94 -19.21 -14.97
CA VAL A 47 7.59 -18.61 -14.96
C VAL A 47 7.64 -17.16 -15.44
N GLY A 48 8.62 -16.37 -14.95
CA GLY A 48 8.81 -14.99 -15.39
C GLY A 48 9.07 -14.88 -16.89
N LEU A 49 9.95 -15.72 -17.45
CA LEU A 49 10.27 -15.72 -18.88
C LEU A 49 9.06 -16.11 -19.73
N ILE A 50 8.31 -17.16 -19.33
CA ILE A 50 7.10 -17.60 -20.04
C ILE A 50 6.06 -16.49 -20.07
N LEU A 51 5.83 -15.81 -18.93
CA LEU A 51 4.84 -14.75 -18.85
C LEU A 51 5.18 -13.58 -19.78
N ILE A 52 6.43 -13.13 -19.76
CA ILE A 52 6.87 -11.99 -20.58
C ILE A 52 6.96 -12.33 -22.06
N GLY A 53 7.17 -13.60 -22.40
CA GLY A 53 7.15 -14.09 -23.78
C GLY A 53 5.78 -14.01 -24.45
N VAL A 54 4.69 -13.82 -23.69
CA VAL A 54 3.32 -13.71 -24.22
C VAL A 54 2.79 -12.28 -24.05
N PRO A 55 2.44 -11.55 -25.13
CA PRO A 55 2.03 -10.15 -25.04
C PRO A 55 0.85 -9.90 -24.09
N GLY A 56 -0.21 -10.71 -24.16
CA GLY A 56 -1.40 -10.51 -23.32
C GLY A 56 -1.10 -10.49 -21.81
N PRO A 57 -0.54 -11.58 -21.23
CA PRO A 57 -0.12 -11.60 -19.84
C PRO A 57 0.92 -10.53 -19.46
N ARG A 58 1.88 -10.26 -20.33
CA ARG A 58 2.89 -9.21 -20.13
C ARG A 58 2.24 -7.84 -19.95
N ASP A 59 1.32 -7.48 -20.84
CA ASP A 59 0.69 -6.15 -20.83
C ASP A 59 -0.16 -5.93 -19.57
N ILE A 60 -0.76 -7.00 -19.02
CA ILE A 60 -1.43 -6.97 -17.72
C ILE A 60 -0.44 -6.64 -16.61
N VAL A 61 0.71 -7.32 -16.56
CA VAL A 61 1.75 -7.06 -15.55
C VAL A 61 2.29 -5.63 -15.69
N VAL A 62 2.53 -5.16 -16.91
CA VAL A 62 2.95 -3.78 -17.18
C VAL A 62 1.92 -2.78 -16.66
N GLY A 63 0.64 -3.02 -16.91
CA GLY A 63 -0.46 -2.20 -16.39
C GLY A 63 -0.57 -2.21 -14.85
N LEU A 64 -0.16 -3.31 -14.20
CA LEU A 64 -0.17 -3.44 -12.74
C LEU A 64 1.06 -2.82 -12.05
N MET A 65 2.20 -2.70 -12.76
CA MET A 65 3.46 -2.20 -12.19
C MET A 65 3.31 -0.85 -11.45
N PRO A 66 2.66 0.19 -12.03
CA PRO A 66 2.49 1.47 -11.32
C PRO A 66 1.69 1.30 -10.03
N TRP A 67 0.62 0.52 -10.04
CA TRP A 67 -0.23 0.28 -8.87
C TRP A 67 0.49 -0.51 -7.77
N MET A 68 1.33 -1.48 -8.17
CA MET A 68 2.18 -2.21 -7.23
C MET A 68 3.22 -1.30 -6.60
N ALA A 69 3.89 -0.46 -7.39
CA ALA A 69 4.87 0.50 -6.87
C ALA A 69 4.23 1.47 -5.87
N VAL A 70 3.04 2.00 -6.21
CA VAL A 70 2.23 2.83 -5.30
C VAL A 70 1.87 2.03 -4.05
N GLY A 71 1.32 0.82 -4.18
CA GLY A 71 0.97 -0.06 -3.06
C GLY A 71 2.12 -0.35 -2.09
N VAL A 72 3.30 -0.65 -2.63
CA VAL A 72 4.51 -0.89 -1.80
C VAL A 72 4.98 0.39 -1.12
N ALA A 73 4.97 1.52 -1.82
CA ALA A 73 5.34 2.82 -1.23
C ALA A 73 4.40 3.20 -0.07
N ILE A 74 3.09 2.97 -0.24
CA ILE A 74 2.05 3.16 0.77
C ILE A 74 2.33 2.29 2.00
N LEU A 75 2.57 0.99 1.81
CA LEU A 75 2.89 0.07 2.91
C LEU A 75 4.18 0.47 3.62
N LEU A 76 5.20 0.91 2.88
CA LEU A 76 6.45 1.39 3.44
C LEU A 76 6.21 2.62 4.31
N VAL A 77 5.50 3.63 3.79
CA VAL A 77 5.14 4.84 4.56
C VAL A 77 4.35 4.46 5.80
N PHE A 78 3.35 3.58 5.68
CA PHE A 78 2.58 3.08 6.82
C PHE A 78 3.49 2.41 7.87
N PHE A 79 4.39 1.50 7.47
CA PHE A 79 5.29 0.83 8.42
C PHE A 79 6.31 1.76 9.05
N VAL A 80 6.80 2.77 8.31
CA VAL A 80 7.69 3.80 8.87
C VAL A 80 6.95 4.64 9.89
N LEU A 81 5.75 5.12 9.57
CA LEU A 81 4.93 5.91 10.50
C LEU A 81 4.52 5.09 11.71
N TYR A 82 4.08 3.85 11.50
CA TYR A 82 3.72 2.94 12.57
C TYR A 82 4.93 2.60 13.45
N GLY A 83 6.08 2.27 12.86
CA GLY A 83 7.31 1.98 13.60
C GLY A 83 7.85 3.18 14.36
N PHE A 84 7.77 4.39 13.79
CA PHE A 84 8.16 5.62 14.45
C PHE A 84 7.22 5.98 15.61
N ALA A 85 5.90 5.88 15.39
CA ALA A 85 4.90 6.23 16.37
C ALA A 85 4.77 5.19 17.50
N ALA A 86 4.94 3.91 17.19
CA ALA A 86 4.84 2.83 18.15
C ALA A 86 6.16 2.56 18.92
N GLY A 87 7.27 3.13 18.46
CA GLY A 87 8.58 3.03 19.10
C GLY A 87 8.94 1.59 19.47
N ASP A 88 9.45 1.39 20.69
CA ASP A 88 9.62 0.06 21.26
C ASP A 88 8.24 -0.53 21.63
N LEU A 89 7.69 -1.30 20.69
CA LEU A 89 6.37 -1.96 20.73
C LEU A 89 6.11 -2.76 22.03
N SER A 90 7.14 -3.07 22.81
CA SER A 90 7.04 -3.77 24.09
C SER A 90 6.49 -2.90 25.24
N SER A 91 6.66 -1.58 25.18
CA SER A 91 6.44 -0.68 26.34
C SER A 91 5.18 0.19 26.25
N MET A 92 4.49 0.17 25.12
CA MET A 92 3.40 1.12 24.83
C MET A 92 2.01 0.57 25.23
N PRO A 93 1.14 1.37 25.90
CA PRO A 93 -0.23 0.97 26.24
C PRO A 93 -1.06 0.63 25.00
N ASN A 94 -1.88 -0.42 25.07
CA ASN A 94 -2.69 -0.92 23.94
C ASN A 94 -3.53 0.18 23.27
N GLY A 95 -4.12 1.11 24.03
CA GLY A 95 -4.91 2.22 23.48
C GLY A 95 -4.10 3.20 22.61
N LEU A 96 -2.82 3.41 22.93
CA LEU A 96 -1.94 4.30 22.16
C LEU A 96 -1.54 3.64 20.82
N LYS A 97 -1.31 2.32 20.84
CA LYS A 97 -0.99 1.55 19.63
C LYS A 97 -2.12 1.57 18.60
N TYR A 98 -3.36 1.39 19.05
CA TYR A 98 -4.53 1.41 18.16
C TYR A 98 -4.82 2.81 17.61
N THR A 99 -4.62 3.86 18.41
CA THR A 99 -4.80 5.25 17.96
C THR A 99 -3.73 5.66 16.95
N PHE A 100 -2.45 5.33 17.19
CA PHE A 100 -1.39 5.58 16.21
C PHE A 100 -1.51 4.72 14.95
N GLY A 101 -1.89 3.44 15.08
CA GLY A 101 -2.16 2.58 13.94
C GLY A 101 -3.33 3.09 13.09
N GLY A 102 -4.42 3.53 13.74
CA GLY A 102 -5.56 4.14 13.07
C GLY A 102 -5.18 5.46 12.37
N LEU A 103 -4.42 6.33 13.02
CA LEU A 103 -3.97 7.59 12.44
C LEU A 103 -3.03 7.36 11.24
N ALA A 104 -2.08 6.43 11.35
CA ALA A 104 -1.19 6.06 10.25
C ALA A 104 -1.96 5.47 9.07
N ALA A 105 -2.98 4.65 9.32
CA ALA A 105 -3.84 4.10 8.25
C ALA A 105 -4.63 5.21 7.55
N VAL A 106 -5.26 6.12 8.30
CA VAL A 106 -6.02 7.26 7.74
C VAL A 106 -5.11 8.18 6.94
N PHE A 107 -3.95 8.56 7.50
CA PHE A 107 -2.97 9.40 6.81
C PHE A 107 -2.51 8.77 5.49
N THR A 108 -2.20 7.47 5.53
CA THR A 108 -1.80 6.72 4.35
C THR A 108 -2.90 6.76 3.28
N VAL A 109 -4.15 6.48 3.63
CA VAL A 109 -5.28 6.55 2.69
C VAL A 109 -5.45 7.95 2.09
N VAL A 110 -5.32 9.01 2.90
CA VAL A 110 -5.43 10.40 2.42
C VAL A 110 -4.33 10.73 1.40
N VAL A 111 -3.08 10.36 1.70
CA VAL A 111 -1.95 10.56 0.77
C VAL A 111 -2.19 9.83 -0.55
N VAL A 112 -2.73 8.62 -0.52
CA VAL A 112 -3.06 7.86 -1.73
C VAL A 112 -4.12 8.54 -2.56
N LEU A 113 -5.21 8.97 -1.94
CA LEU A 113 -6.29 9.67 -2.64
C LEU A 113 -5.81 10.98 -3.25
N PHE A 114 -4.91 11.68 -2.56
CA PHE A 114 -4.28 12.91 -3.07
C PHE A 114 -3.36 12.62 -4.27
N VAL A 115 -2.44 11.67 -4.16
CA VAL A 115 -1.45 11.35 -5.21
C VAL A 115 -2.09 10.73 -6.45
N THR A 116 -3.10 9.89 -6.28
CA THR A 116 -3.82 9.24 -7.40
C THR A 116 -4.76 10.20 -8.15
N GLY A 117 -4.98 11.41 -7.63
CA GLY A 117 -5.97 12.36 -8.16
C GLY A 117 -7.42 11.87 -8.02
N TRP A 118 -7.64 10.73 -7.37
CA TRP A 118 -8.98 10.24 -7.05
C TRP A 118 -9.67 11.12 -6.01
N GLY A 119 -8.92 11.84 -5.18
CA GLY A 119 -9.46 12.84 -4.27
C GLY A 119 -10.36 13.84 -4.99
N ASN A 120 -9.91 14.39 -6.12
CA ASN A 120 -10.68 15.35 -6.91
C ASN A 120 -11.87 14.69 -7.60
N LYS A 121 -11.71 13.49 -8.17
CA LYS A 121 -12.84 12.77 -8.81
C LYS A 121 -13.92 12.35 -7.82
N ILE A 122 -13.53 11.91 -6.63
CA ILE A 122 -14.43 11.62 -5.51
C ILE A 122 -15.12 12.92 -5.10
N TRP A 123 -14.36 13.98 -4.86
CA TRP A 123 -14.89 15.30 -4.50
C TRP A 123 -15.88 15.84 -5.53
N ASP A 124 -15.58 15.74 -6.82
CA ASP A 124 -16.45 16.18 -7.92
C ASP A 124 -17.68 15.27 -8.10
N SER A 125 -17.53 13.95 -7.89
CA SER A 125 -18.64 12.99 -7.93
C SER A 125 -19.58 13.13 -6.72
N PHE A 126 -19.07 13.62 -5.59
CA PHE A 126 -19.84 13.93 -4.39
C PHE A 126 -20.36 15.39 -4.38
N GLY A 127 -19.70 16.31 -5.10
CA GLY A 127 -20.06 17.73 -5.25
C GLY A 127 -21.17 18.01 -6.28
N GLY A 128 -21.58 17.01 -7.08
CA GLY A 128 -22.73 17.14 -8.00
C GLY A 128 -24.09 17.33 -7.31
N ALA A 129 -24.17 17.16 -5.99
CA ALA A 129 -25.39 17.36 -5.20
C ALA A 129 -25.07 17.99 -3.82
N GLY A 130 -24.57 19.23 -3.81
CA GLY A 130 -24.61 20.10 -2.63
C GLY A 130 -23.26 20.33 -1.94
N ASP A 131 -22.55 21.36 -2.40
CA ASP A 131 -21.32 21.90 -1.80
C ASP A 131 -21.45 22.22 -0.29
N ASP A 132 -22.67 22.49 0.21
CA ASP A 132 -22.91 22.84 1.61
C ASP A 132 -23.04 21.62 2.55
N ILE A 133 -23.46 20.47 2.05
CA ILE A 133 -23.74 19.31 2.93
C ILE A 133 -22.44 18.60 3.28
N TRP A 134 -21.52 18.47 2.33
CA TRP A 134 -20.24 17.79 2.54
C TRP A 134 -19.29 18.55 3.45
N MET A 135 -19.23 19.88 3.34
CA MET A 135 -18.45 20.72 4.25
C MET A 135 -18.93 20.58 5.70
N ASN A 136 -20.26 20.52 5.89
CA ASN A 136 -20.88 20.30 7.19
C ASN A 136 -20.63 18.89 7.73
N VAL A 137 -20.67 17.86 6.89
CA VAL A 137 -20.37 16.47 7.30
C VAL A 137 -18.90 16.33 7.69
N ILE A 138 -17.96 16.88 6.91
CA ILE A 138 -16.52 16.85 7.23
C ILE A 138 -16.25 17.63 8.52
N MET A 139 -16.86 18.80 8.70
CA MET A 139 -16.75 19.57 9.93
C MET A 139 -17.32 18.80 11.12
N VAL A 140 -18.46 18.12 10.97
CA VAL A 140 -19.05 17.26 12.02
C VAL A 140 -18.14 16.08 12.33
N VAL A 141 -17.53 15.44 11.33
CA VAL A 141 -16.57 14.33 11.53
C VAL A 141 -15.31 14.81 12.24
N ILE A 142 -14.78 15.98 11.90
CA ILE A 142 -13.65 16.60 12.58
C ILE A 142 -14.02 16.94 14.03
N ILE A 143 -15.18 17.56 14.27
CA ILE A 143 -15.66 17.90 15.62
C ILE A 143 -15.87 16.62 16.45
N LEU A 144 -16.51 15.59 15.90
CA LEU A 144 -16.69 14.31 16.57
C LEU A 144 -15.35 13.61 16.84
N GLY A 145 -14.39 13.71 15.90
CA GLY A 145 -13.03 13.21 16.07
C GLY A 145 -12.30 13.92 17.20
N VAL A 146 -12.35 15.25 17.24
CA VAL A 146 -11.76 16.07 18.32
C VAL A 146 -12.45 15.79 19.66
N MET A 147 -13.78 15.66 19.70
CA MET A 147 -14.51 15.31 20.91
C MET A 147 -14.20 13.89 21.40
N ALA A 148 -14.09 12.91 20.51
CA ALA A 148 -13.68 11.56 20.88
C ALA A 148 -12.26 11.59 21.47
N VAL A 149 -11.32 12.28 20.83
CA VAL A 149 -9.95 12.43 21.35
C VAL A 149 -9.94 13.16 22.69
N ALA A 150 -10.76 14.19 22.89
CA ALA A 150 -10.85 14.92 24.16
C ALA A 150 -11.47 14.07 25.28
N VAL A 151 -12.55 13.33 24.99
CA VAL A 151 -13.27 12.48 25.96
C VAL A 151 -12.46 11.23 26.32
N PHE A 152 -11.79 10.60 25.36
CA PHE A 152 -10.96 9.43 25.60
C PHE A 152 -9.55 9.80 26.08
N GLY A 153 -9.06 11.01 25.78
CA GLY A 153 -7.81 11.57 26.30
C GLY A 153 -7.90 12.05 27.75
N GLY A 154 -9.09 12.36 28.25
CA GLY A 154 -9.32 12.80 29.64
C GLY A 154 -9.38 11.69 30.70
N LYS A 155 -9.49 10.41 30.31
CA LYS A 155 -9.66 9.29 31.26
C LYS A 155 -8.36 8.61 31.71
N LYS A 156 -7.25 9.34 31.79
CA LYS A 156 -6.03 8.82 32.43
C LYS A 156 -5.32 9.86 33.29
N LYS A 157 -6.04 10.39 34.28
CA LYS A 157 -5.46 10.87 35.55
C LYS A 157 -6.55 11.07 36.60
N SER A 158 -6.93 9.98 37.26
CA SER A 158 -7.20 9.92 38.71
C SER A 158 -7.25 8.46 39.14
#